data_AF-G8NXU7-F1
#
_entry.id   AF-G8NXU7-F1
#
_cell.length_a   1.000
_cell.length_b   1.000
_cell.length_c   1.000
_cell.angle_alpha   90.00
_cell.angle_beta   90.00
_cell.angle_gamma   90.00
#
_symmetry.space_group_name_H-M   'P 1'
#
loop_
_entity.id
_entity.type
_entity.pdbx_description
1 polymer ?
#
loop_
_entity_poly.entity_id
_entity_poly.type
_entity_poly.pdbx_seq_one_letter_code
_entity_poly.pdbx_strand_id
1 'polypeptide(L)'
;MTAKTNNGNNRRYWNAQLRCLLKTKGQSVAEVTMHEGIRGIETVFLLLLLFVVIFGDLARRLKVAYPIVLVIAGLLVSFIPGLPKISLNPDMVFLAVLPPLLFHAAWETSWRDFRYNIVTIFLMGFGLIGFTVLGVALAGERLFSLLYWRTGFVLGAIVAPTDAIAATSIAKRVGLPQRITDILEGESLVNDATGLLALEFGVAMVVSGTTPSFGAGALRLIYLVVAGIGIGVAVGWVVHWFELHIDDGPIEMTLGVVTAYASYIAAEEAHASGVLAVVACGLYLSRKSASFFSPGVRLQAYALWNAIDFVLNGLVFVLIGLQLPFVLAGLHSYSKVTLMVDAAAVSALVIALRLLWIYPGAYLAYFIRRRLLKQDEPMLPAKQIFVTGWTGMRGVVSLAAALSIPETLKNGQPFPSRNLIIFLTFSVILVTLVLQGLTLPPLVRALGLGGAGEPDREEGEARRLMLETALEHIEEARENDLPEFARLYDDLAEHHRERLAAVLGHSDTGTNARQFARQQAVVLELLKVQRKILVHLRDEGRISDSVLRRLERELDLNETT
;
A
#
# COMPACT_ATOMS: atom_id res chain seq x y z
N MET A 1 19.86 -47.71 -33.64
CA MET A 1 18.65 -48.27 -34.25
C MET A 1 17.42 -47.66 -33.58
N THR A 2 16.75 -46.77 -34.32
CA THR A 2 15.30 -46.43 -34.35
C THR A 2 14.44 -46.52 -33.07
N ALA A 3 14.09 -45.34 -32.53
CA ALA A 3 12.75 -45.05 -31.98
C ALA A 3 12.49 -43.52 -31.99
N LYS A 4 12.45 -42.93 -33.18
CA LYS A 4 11.79 -41.64 -33.44
C LYS A 4 10.49 -41.95 -34.20
N THR A 5 9.47 -41.13 -33.97
CA THR A 5 8.12 -41.06 -34.59
C THR A 5 6.98 -41.83 -33.92
N ASN A 6 6.26 -41.17 -33.00
CA ASN A 6 4.81 -41.37 -32.87
C ASN A 6 4.00 -40.17 -32.31
N ASN A 7 4.64 -39.12 -31.78
CA ASN A 7 3.90 -37.98 -31.20
C ASN A 7 3.28 -36.99 -32.21
N GLY A 8 3.71 -37.00 -33.48
CA GLY A 8 3.17 -36.12 -34.52
C GLY A 8 1.80 -36.55 -35.06
N ASN A 9 1.52 -37.86 -35.09
CA ASN A 9 0.27 -38.39 -35.62
C ASN A 9 -0.89 -38.20 -34.63
N ASN A 10 -0.66 -38.36 -33.33
CA ASN A 10 -1.69 -38.12 -32.32
C ASN A 10 -2.18 -36.66 -32.32
N ARG A 11 -1.28 -35.68 -32.42
CA ARG A 11 -1.65 -34.25 -32.44
C ARG A 11 -2.46 -33.87 -33.69
N ARG A 12 -2.16 -34.47 -34.85
CA ARG A 12 -2.94 -34.30 -36.08
C ARG A 12 -4.31 -34.96 -35.98
N TYR A 13 -4.40 -36.13 -35.33
CA TYR A 13 -5.66 -36.84 -35.11
C TYR A 13 -6.61 -36.06 -34.18
N TRP A 14 -6.10 -35.56 -33.05
CA TRP A 14 -6.87 -34.72 -32.13
C TRP A 14 -7.32 -33.42 -32.81
N ASN A 15 -6.45 -32.75 -33.57
CA ASN A 15 -6.82 -31.55 -34.31
C ASN A 15 -7.83 -31.81 -35.45
N ALA A 16 -7.90 -33.03 -35.97
CA ALA A 16 -8.89 -33.41 -36.98
C ALA A 16 -10.25 -33.74 -36.34
N GLN A 17 -10.26 -34.48 -35.23
CA GLN A 17 -11.47 -34.75 -34.44
C GLN A 17 -12.07 -33.49 -33.83
N LEU A 18 -11.25 -32.59 -33.28
CA LEU A 18 -11.69 -31.31 -32.74
C LEU A 18 -12.31 -30.45 -33.85
N ARG A 19 -11.66 -30.36 -35.03
CA ARG A 19 -12.24 -29.66 -36.19
C ARG A 19 -13.56 -30.26 -36.66
N CYS A 20 -13.71 -31.58 -36.60
CA CYS A 20 -14.96 -32.26 -36.97
C CYS A 20 -16.10 -31.95 -35.98
N LEU A 21 -15.81 -32.03 -34.66
CA LEU A 21 -16.75 -31.71 -33.58
C LEU A 21 -17.17 -30.23 -33.56
N LEU A 22 -16.24 -29.34 -33.87
CA LEU A 22 -16.48 -27.90 -33.92
C LEU A 22 -17.29 -27.49 -35.15
N LYS A 23 -17.09 -28.17 -36.28
CA LYS A 23 -17.90 -27.98 -37.50
C LYS A 23 -19.37 -28.39 -37.29
N THR A 24 -19.64 -29.39 -36.45
CA THR A 24 -21.01 -29.77 -36.04
C THR A 24 -21.67 -28.79 -35.06
N LYS A 25 -20.90 -27.94 -34.36
CA LYS A 25 -21.41 -26.95 -33.41
C LYS A 25 -21.40 -25.50 -33.93
N GLY A 26 -20.95 -25.27 -35.16
CA GLY A 26 -20.88 -23.92 -35.75
C GLY A 26 -19.85 -22.99 -35.10
N GLN A 27 -18.94 -23.51 -34.26
CA GLN A 27 -17.92 -22.71 -33.57
C GLN A 27 -16.56 -22.91 -34.24
N SER A 28 -15.77 -21.84 -34.37
CA SER A 28 -14.40 -21.95 -34.89
C SER A 28 -13.45 -22.52 -33.83
N VAL A 29 -12.37 -23.19 -34.25
CA VAL A 29 -11.30 -23.67 -33.33
C VAL A 29 -10.73 -22.53 -32.51
N ALA A 30 -10.60 -21.34 -33.10
CA ALA A 30 -10.13 -20.13 -32.43
C ALA A 30 -11.08 -19.67 -31.31
N GLU A 31 -12.40 -19.70 -31.54
CA GLU A 31 -13.41 -19.34 -30.54
C GLU A 31 -13.40 -20.29 -29.34
N VAL A 32 -13.23 -21.59 -29.57
CA VAL A 32 -13.18 -22.57 -28.47
C VAL A 32 -11.88 -22.50 -27.70
N THR A 33 -10.73 -22.31 -28.36
CA THR A 33 -9.45 -22.07 -27.66
C THR A 33 -9.43 -20.73 -26.90
N MET A 34 -10.09 -19.69 -27.42
CA MET A 34 -10.27 -18.42 -26.71
C MET A 34 -11.19 -18.58 -25.50
N HIS A 35 -12.33 -19.28 -25.64
CA HIS A 35 -13.26 -19.54 -24.53
C HIS A 35 -12.64 -20.41 -23.43
N GLU A 36 -11.85 -21.43 -23.78
CA GLU A 36 -11.13 -22.24 -22.79
C GLU A 36 -10.00 -21.45 -22.10
N GLY A 37 -9.30 -20.58 -22.84
CA GLY A 37 -8.28 -19.69 -22.27
C GLY A 37 -8.86 -18.64 -21.32
N ILE A 38 -9.97 -17.99 -21.69
CA ILE A 38 -10.65 -17.00 -20.86
C ILE A 38 -11.21 -17.63 -19.58
N ARG A 39 -11.89 -18.79 -19.68
CA ARG A 39 -12.37 -19.53 -18.50
C ARG A 39 -11.23 -19.94 -17.55
N GLY A 40 -10.07 -20.29 -18.10
CA GLY A 40 -8.88 -20.59 -17.31
C GLY A 40 -8.39 -19.38 -16.51
N ILE A 41 -8.30 -18.21 -17.16
CA ILE A 41 -7.89 -16.96 -16.51
C ILE A 41 -8.91 -16.52 -15.45
N GLU A 42 -10.20 -16.57 -15.78
CA GLU A 42 -11.31 -16.25 -14.84
C GLU A 42 -11.25 -17.15 -13.60
N THR A 43 -11.10 -18.46 -13.79
CA THR A 43 -11.02 -19.43 -12.69
C THR A 43 -9.81 -19.16 -11.81
N VAL A 44 -8.64 -18.91 -12.41
CA VAL A 44 -7.42 -18.60 -11.66
C VAL A 44 -7.58 -17.31 -10.86
N PHE A 45 -8.13 -16.26 -11.47
CA PHE A 45 -8.35 -14.99 -10.79
C PHE A 45 -9.31 -15.13 -9.59
N LEU A 46 -10.43 -15.84 -9.78
CA LEU A 46 -11.37 -16.13 -8.69
C LEU A 46 -10.73 -16.96 -7.57
N LEU A 47 -9.91 -17.95 -7.91
CA LEU A 47 -9.16 -18.73 -6.92
C LEU A 47 -8.17 -17.87 -6.15
N LEU A 48 -7.47 -16.94 -6.81
CA LEU A 48 -6.58 -16.00 -6.14
C LEU A 48 -7.34 -15.06 -5.19
N LEU A 49 -8.49 -14.53 -5.60
CA LEU A 49 -9.33 -13.70 -4.73
C LEU A 49 -9.83 -14.49 -3.51
N LEU A 50 -10.32 -15.71 -3.72
CA LEU A 50 -10.75 -16.59 -2.63
C LEU A 50 -9.59 -16.89 -1.68
N PHE A 51 -8.39 -17.10 -2.22
CA PHE A 51 -7.18 -17.30 -1.45
C PHE A 51 -6.86 -16.10 -0.57
N VAL A 52 -6.91 -14.88 -1.12
CA VAL A 52 -6.71 -13.63 -0.38
C VAL A 52 -7.70 -13.51 0.78
N VAL A 53 -8.98 -13.80 0.55
CA VAL A 53 -10.01 -13.74 1.59
C VAL A 53 -9.75 -14.76 2.70
N ILE A 54 -9.49 -16.03 2.35
CA ILE A 54 -9.29 -17.12 3.32
C ILE A 54 -8.04 -16.85 4.18
N PHE A 55 -6.90 -16.55 3.54
CA PHE A 55 -5.64 -16.38 4.25
C PHE A 55 -5.54 -15.00 4.93
N GLY A 56 -6.26 -13.99 4.42
CA GLY A 56 -6.46 -12.72 5.10
C GLY A 56 -7.24 -12.89 6.41
N ASP A 57 -8.32 -13.68 6.42
CA ASP A 57 -9.03 -14.02 7.66
C ASP A 57 -8.15 -14.82 8.61
N LEU A 58 -7.41 -15.80 8.08
CA LEU A 58 -6.46 -16.58 8.86
C LEU A 58 -5.39 -15.70 9.53
N ALA A 59 -4.88 -14.68 8.83
CA ALA A 59 -3.91 -13.74 9.38
C ALA A 59 -4.46 -12.98 10.59
N ARG A 60 -5.73 -12.53 10.53
CA ARG A 60 -6.42 -11.90 11.66
C ARG A 60 -6.50 -12.85 12.86
N ARG A 61 -6.86 -14.11 12.63
CA ARG A 61 -6.94 -15.15 13.68
C ARG A 61 -5.57 -15.46 14.30
N LEU A 62 -4.54 -15.59 13.47
CA LEU A 62 -3.16 -15.84 13.90
C LEU A 62 -2.49 -14.64 14.56
N LYS A 63 -3.14 -13.47 14.53
CA LYS A 63 -2.57 -12.22 15.05
C LYS A 63 -1.24 -11.88 14.36
N VAL A 64 -1.15 -12.10 13.05
CA VAL A 64 0.00 -11.78 12.19
C VAL A 64 -0.45 -10.85 11.06
N ALA A 65 0.44 -10.03 10.51
CA ALA A 65 0.11 -9.20 9.36
C ALA A 65 -0.21 -10.05 8.13
N TYR A 66 -1.28 -9.70 7.42
CA TYR A 66 -1.77 -10.47 6.28
C TYR A 66 -0.74 -10.64 5.14
N PRO A 67 0.14 -9.67 4.82
CA PRO A 67 1.16 -9.85 3.78
C PRO A 67 2.04 -11.08 4.02
N ILE A 68 2.46 -11.29 5.27
CA ILE A 68 3.33 -12.40 5.67
C ILE A 68 2.62 -13.73 5.44
N VAL A 69 1.35 -13.83 5.85
CA VAL A 69 0.56 -15.06 5.71
C VAL A 69 0.30 -15.38 4.25
N LEU A 70 -0.02 -14.37 3.43
CA LEU A 70 -0.28 -14.55 2.01
C LEU A 70 0.96 -15.00 1.24
N VAL A 71 2.14 -14.41 1.50
CA VAL A 71 3.38 -14.84 0.85
C VAL A 71 3.75 -16.27 1.26
N ILE A 72 3.69 -16.61 2.55
CA ILE A 72 4.00 -17.96 3.03
C ILE A 72 3.02 -18.98 2.45
N ALA A 73 1.72 -18.67 2.45
CA ALA A 73 0.72 -19.56 1.91
C ALA A 73 0.89 -19.75 0.39
N GLY A 74 1.13 -18.67 -0.36
CA GLY A 74 1.42 -18.74 -1.79
C GLY A 74 2.68 -19.57 -2.07
N LEU A 75 3.72 -19.41 -1.25
CA LEU A 75 4.95 -20.21 -1.33
C LEU A 75 4.69 -21.70 -1.12
N LEU A 76 3.91 -22.07 -0.10
CA LEU A 76 3.55 -23.46 0.17
C LEU A 76 2.73 -24.06 -0.98
N VAL A 77 1.78 -23.30 -1.52
CA VAL A 77 0.97 -23.71 -2.66
C VAL A 77 1.81 -23.86 -3.93
N SER A 78 2.86 -23.05 -4.11
CA SER A 78 3.74 -23.12 -5.28
C SER A 78 4.44 -24.48 -5.48
N PHE A 79 4.55 -25.28 -4.41
CA PHE A 79 5.12 -26.63 -4.46
C PHE A 79 4.12 -27.72 -4.88
N ILE A 80 2.83 -27.42 -4.97
CA ILE A 80 1.81 -28.40 -5.36
C ILE A 80 1.95 -28.69 -6.87
N PRO A 81 2.27 -29.94 -7.25
CA PRO A 81 2.43 -30.30 -8.66
C PRO A 81 1.08 -30.24 -9.39
N GLY A 82 1.09 -29.69 -10.61
CA GLY A 82 -0.11 -29.60 -11.46
C GLY A 82 -0.86 -28.27 -11.40
N LEU A 83 -0.45 -27.33 -10.53
CA LEU A 83 -1.00 -25.98 -10.55
C LEU A 83 -0.56 -25.21 -11.81
N PRO A 84 -1.44 -24.38 -12.39
CA PRO A 84 -1.08 -23.48 -13.48
C PRO A 84 0.06 -22.57 -13.06
N LYS A 85 1.07 -22.49 -13.92
CA LYS A 85 2.16 -21.54 -13.78
C LYS A 85 1.64 -20.14 -14.12
N ILE A 86 1.40 -19.32 -13.09
CA ILE A 86 1.01 -17.91 -13.24
C ILE A 86 2.27 -17.06 -13.37
N SER A 87 2.53 -16.53 -14.57
CA SER A 87 3.60 -15.56 -14.78
C SER A 87 3.09 -14.15 -14.52
N LEU A 88 3.78 -13.42 -13.64
CA LEU A 88 3.56 -11.99 -13.45
C LEU A 88 4.10 -11.19 -14.66
N ASN A 89 3.22 -10.44 -15.33
CA ASN A 89 3.64 -9.44 -16.30
C ASN A 89 4.00 -8.13 -15.55
N PRO A 90 5.26 -7.66 -15.62
CA PRO A 90 5.69 -6.43 -14.95
C PRO A 90 4.84 -5.21 -15.31
N ASP A 91 4.49 -5.05 -16.59
CA ASP A 91 3.73 -3.90 -17.08
C ASP A 91 2.33 -3.89 -16.49
N MET A 92 1.73 -5.06 -16.29
CA MET A 92 0.44 -5.19 -15.61
C MET A 92 0.55 -4.83 -14.13
N VAL A 93 1.66 -5.15 -13.45
CA VAL A 93 1.84 -4.75 -12.04
C VAL A 93 2.03 -3.24 -11.94
N PHE A 94 2.88 -2.66 -12.79
CA PHE A 94 3.11 -1.21 -12.80
C PHE A 94 1.87 -0.41 -13.20
N LEU A 95 1.06 -0.89 -14.14
CA LEU A 95 -0.12 -0.16 -14.58
C LEU A 95 -1.35 -0.47 -13.72
N ALA A 96 -1.64 -1.73 -13.40
CA ALA A 96 -2.90 -2.12 -12.75
C ALA A 96 -2.85 -2.07 -11.22
N VAL A 97 -1.67 -2.22 -10.61
CA VAL A 97 -1.54 -2.30 -9.14
C VAL A 97 -0.99 -1.00 -8.56
N LEU A 98 0.07 -0.46 -9.15
CA LEU A 98 0.80 0.65 -8.56
C LEU A 98 0.00 1.97 -8.46
N PRO A 99 -0.71 2.45 -9.49
CA PRO A 99 -1.40 3.73 -9.43
C PRO A 99 -2.46 3.83 -8.34
N PRO A 100 -3.42 2.88 -8.19
CA PRO A 100 -4.42 2.98 -7.13
C PRO A 100 -3.81 2.88 -5.73
N LEU A 101 -2.77 2.06 -5.53
CA LEU A 101 -2.09 1.94 -4.23
C LEU A 101 -1.37 3.23 -3.85
N LEU A 102 -0.61 3.82 -4.79
CA LEU A 102 0.07 5.08 -4.57
C LEU A 102 -0.90 6.23 -4.34
N PHE A 103 -2.00 6.27 -5.09
CA PHE A 103 -3.02 7.30 -4.94
C PHE A 103 -3.66 7.20 -3.55
N HIS A 104 -4.03 5.99 -3.12
CA HIS A 104 -4.58 5.76 -1.79
C HIS A 104 -3.58 6.12 -0.67
N ALA A 105 -2.32 5.67 -0.78
CA ALA A 105 -1.29 5.99 0.19
C ALA A 105 -1.02 7.51 0.28
N ALA A 106 -1.01 8.21 -0.85
CA ALA A 106 -0.91 9.66 -0.89
C ALA A 106 -2.15 10.34 -0.31
N TRP A 107 -3.32 9.71 -0.44
CA TRP A 107 -4.58 10.24 0.11
C TRP A 107 -4.63 10.18 1.64
N GLU A 108 -4.20 9.06 2.24
CA GLU A 108 -4.12 8.88 3.69
C GLU A 108 -3.02 9.75 4.34
N THR A 109 -2.02 10.17 3.56
CA THR A 109 -0.90 10.96 4.04
C THR A 109 -1.32 12.41 4.34
N SER A 110 -1.13 12.85 5.58
CA SER A 110 -1.31 14.25 5.98
C SER A 110 -0.27 15.16 5.31
N TRP A 111 -0.74 16.15 4.54
CA TRP A 111 0.14 17.13 3.89
C TRP A 111 1.00 17.92 4.90
N ARG A 112 0.44 18.25 6.06
CA ARG A 112 1.17 18.99 7.11
C ARG A 112 2.35 18.15 7.60
N ASP A 113 2.11 16.89 7.92
CA ASP A 113 3.10 16.01 8.54
C ASP A 113 4.13 15.53 7.51
N PHE A 114 3.71 15.32 6.26
CA PHE A 114 4.58 15.10 5.11
C PHE A 114 5.54 16.29 4.89
N ARG A 115 5.01 17.52 4.83
CA ARG A 115 5.82 18.74 4.68
C ARG A 115 6.75 18.92 5.88
N TYR A 116 6.28 18.62 7.08
CA TYR A 116 7.08 18.75 8.30
C TYR A 116 8.26 17.77 8.30
N ASN A 117 8.04 16.52 7.89
CA ASN A 117 9.06 15.48 7.83
C ASN A 117 9.78 15.39 6.47
N ILE A 118 9.59 16.37 5.58
CA ILE A 118 10.08 16.33 4.20
C ILE A 118 11.58 16.04 4.13
N VAL A 119 12.40 16.66 4.98
CA VAL A 119 13.85 16.42 4.99
C VAL A 119 14.20 14.97 5.30
N THR A 120 13.50 14.37 6.28
CA THR A 120 13.68 12.95 6.63
C THR A 120 13.22 12.06 5.48
N ILE A 121 12.03 12.34 4.93
CA ILE A 121 11.47 11.60 3.79
C ILE A 121 12.41 11.64 2.59
N PHE A 122 12.98 12.81 2.25
CA PHE A 122 13.95 12.93 1.15
C PHE A 122 15.26 12.19 1.44
N LEU A 123 15.77 12.21 2.67
CA LEU A 123 16.97 11.46 3.05
C LEU A 123 16.75 9.94 3.03
N MET A 124 15.51 9.47 3.21
CA MET A 124 15.16 8.05 3.05
C MET A 124 14.83 7.71 1.59
N GLY A 125 13.97 8.48 0.92
CA GLY A 125 13.57 8.24 -0.46
C GLY A 125 14.70 8.41 -1.49
N PHE A 126 15.61 9.38 -1.34
CA PHE A 126 16.73 9.57 -2.26
C PHE A 126 18.06 9.12 -1.65
N GLY A 127 18.33 9.53 -0.42
CA GLY A 127 19.61 9.29 0.24
C GLY A 127 19.85 7.80 0.50
N LEU A 128 18.93 7.13 1.20
CA LEU A 128 19.04 5.69 1.51
C LEU A 128 19.05 4.85 0.23
N ILE A 129 18.24 5.20 -0.77
CA ILE A 129 18.23 4.48 -2.05
C ILE A 129 19.57 4.59 -2.74
N GLY A 130 20.11 5.81 -2.91
CA GLY A 130 21.44 5.99 -3.50
C GLY A 130 22.52 5.23 -2.72
N PHE A 131 22.45 5.28 -1.39
CA PHE A 131 23.36 4.54 -0.52
C PHE A 131 23.27 3.02 -0.69
N THR A 132 22.06 2.47 -0.76
CA THR A 132 21.85 1.03 -0.95
C THR A 132 22.24 0.59 -2.36
N VAL A 133 21.90 1.36 -3.39
CA VAL A 133 22.31 1.09 -4.77
C VAL A 133 23.82 1.01 -4.89
N LEU A 134 24.53 2.04 -4.40
CA LEU A 134 25.99 2.07 -4.45
C LEU A 134 26.62 0.99 -3.55
N GLY A 135 26.06 0.76 -2.37
CA GLY A 135 26.52 -0.27 -1.44
C GLY A 135 26.41 -1.68 -2.02
N VAL A 136 25.27 -2.01 -2.63
CA VAL A 136 25.05 -3.31 -3.29
C VAL A 136 25.88 -3.42 -4.56
N ALA A 137 26.05 -2.35 -5.33
CA ALA A 137 26.93 -2.35 -6.49
C ALA A 137 28.40 -2.62 -6.11
N LEU A 138 28.90 -1.98 -5.04
CA LEU A 138 30.29 -2.09 -4.57
C LEU A 138 30.54 -3.48 -3.99
N ALA A 139 29.56 -3.99 -3.24
CA ALA A 139 29.62 -5.33 -2.68
C ALA A 139 29.47 -6.40 -3.77
N GLY A 140 28.66 -6.15 -4.81
CA GLY A 140 28.49 -7.00 -5.98
C GLY A 140 29.82 -7.50 -6.51
N GLU A 141 30.71 -6.56 -6.85
CA GLU A 141 32.02 -6.84 -7.43
C GLU A 141 32.99 -7.57 -6.49
N ARG A 142 32.84 -7.43 -5.17
CA ARG A 142 33.82 -7.94 -4.18
C ARG A 142 33.37 -9.20 -3.45
N LEU A 143 32.09 -9.32 -3.14
CA LEU A 143 31.52 -10.42 -2.36
C LEU A 143 30.92 -11.50 -3.26
N PHE A 144 30.45 -11.15 -4.46
CA PHE A 144 29.67 -12.06 -5.30
C PHE A 144 30.37 -12.26 -6.65
N SER A 145 30.99 -13.43 -6.82
CA SER A 145 31.81 -13.77 -8.01
C SER A 145 31.06 -13.70 -9.36
N LEU A 146 29.72 -13.57 -9.32
CA LEU A 146 28.82 -13.61 -10.48
C LEU A 146 28.10 -12.27 -10.74
N LEU A 147 28.40 -11.23 -9.94
CA LEU A 147 27.84 -9.89 -10.10
C LEU A 147 28.96 -8.89 -10.40
N TYR A 148 28.86 -8.24 -11.56
CA TYR A 148 29.66 -7.06 -11.86
C TYR A 148 29.03 -5.82 -11.22
N TRP A 149 29.80 -4.74 -11.06
CA TRP A 149 29.32 -3.45 -10.54
C TRP A 149 27.98 -3.01 -11.16
N ARG A 150 27.83 -3.11 -12.50
CA ARG A 150 26.60 -2.66 -13.21
C ARG A 150 25.38 -3.53 -12.89
N THR A 151 25.55 -4.85 -12.82
CA THR A 151 24.47 -5.77 -12.40
C THR A 151 24.17 -5.65 -10.91
N GLY A 152 25.18 -5.35 -10.08
CA GLY A 152 25.01 -5.02 -8.67
C GLY A 152 24.26 -3.70 -8.48
N PHE A 153 24.48 -2.71 -9.35
CA PHE A 153 23.69 -1.46 -9.38
C PHE A 153 22.22 -1.74 -9.70
N VAL A 154 21.94 -2.59 -10.70
CA VAL A 154 20.57 -3.03 -11.03
C VAL A 154 19.94 -3.75 -9.84
N LEU A 155 20.62 -4.73 -9.24
CA LEU A 155 20.13 -5.43 -8.05
C LEU A 155 19.85 -4.45 -6.90
N GLY A 156 20.78 -3.53 -6.65
CA GLY A 156 20.65 -2.48 -5.64
C GLY A 156 19.44 -1.59 -5.88
N ALA A 157 19.20 -1.16 -7.13
CA ALA A 157 18.04 -0.35 -7.49
C ALA A 157 16.71 -1.08 -7.26
N ILE A 158 16.69 -2.40 -7.46
CA ILE A 158 15.50 -3.22 -7.27
C ILE A 158 15.18 -3.43 -5.79
N VAL A 159 16.19 -3.67 -4.94
CA VAL A 159 16.00 -4.03 -3.52
C VAL A 159 16.04 -2.86 -2.56
N ALA A 160 16.36 -1.65 -3.06
CA ALA A 160 16.43 -0.45 -2.26
C ALA A 160 15.05 0.11 -1.85
N PRO A 161 14.03 0.17 -2.72
CA PRO A 161 12.67 0.58 -2.33
C PRO A 161 12.08 -0.35 -1.28
N THR A 162 11.37 0.23 -0.33
CA THR A 162 10.70 -0.49 0.76
C THR A 162 9.20 -0.26 0.70
N ASP A 163 8.45 -1.27 1.07
CA ASP A 163 6.99 -1.29 1.06
C ASP A 163 6.44 -0.76 2.38
N ALA A 164 5.82 0.42 2.35
CA ALA A 164 5.17 0.99 3.53
C ALA A 164 4.03 0.11 4.02
N ILE A 165 3.26 -0.57 3.16
CA ILE A 165 1.99 -1.18 3.56
C ILE A 165 2.25 -2.35 4.52
N ALA A 166 3.25 -3.17 4.22
CA ALA A 166 3.71 -4.21 5.13
C ALA A 166 4.28 -3.62 6.44
N ALA A 167 5.00 -2.49 6.36
CA ALA A 167 5.58 -1.80 7.52
C ALA A 167 4.55 -1.17 8.45
N THR A 168 3.62 -0.39 7.89
CA THR A 168 2.64 0.42 8.60
C THR A 168 1.55 -0.46 9.18
N SER A 169 1.13 -1.53 8.50
CA SER A 169 0.19 -2.51 9.05
C SER A 169 0.71 -3.18 10.33
N ILE A 170 2.02 -3.45 10.41
CA ILE A 170 2.64 -3.97 11.65
C ILE A 170 2.87 -2.83 12.66
N ALA A 171 3.31 -1.66 12.22
CA ALA A 171 3.56 -0.51 13.09
C ALA A 171 2.31 -0.05 13.84
N LYS A 172 1.21 0.20 13.10
CA LYS A 172 -0.12 0.57 13.66
C LYS A 172 -0.61 -0.48 14.64
N ARG A 173 -0.41 -1.77 14.32
CA ARG A 173 -0.85 -2.89 15.16
C ARG A 173 -0.09 -3.04 16.48
N VAL A 174 1.20 -2.71 16.50
CA VAL A 174 2.02 -2.77 17.73
C VAL A 174 1.97 -1.46 18.52
N GLY A 175 1.30 -0.43 17.98
CA GLY A 175 1.14 0.86 18.63
C GLY A 175 2.42 1.70 18.58
N LEU A 176 3.13 1.71 17.45
CA LEU A 176 4.23 2.64 17.27
C LEU A 176 3.72 4.10 17.21
N PRO A 177 4.52 5.08 17.68
CA PRO A 177 4.16 6.49 17.60
C PRO A 177 3.78 6.91 16.17
N GLN A 178 2.73 7.74 16.06
CA GLN A 178 2.17 8.18 14.77
C GLN A 178 3.24 8.74 13.84
N ARG A 179 4.14 9.58 14.35
CA ARG A 179 5.26 10.14 13.60
C ARG A 179 6.14 9.09 12.88
N ILE A 180 6.36 7.92 13.47
CA ILE A 180 7.14 6.86 12.82
C ILE A 180 6.33 6.31 11.63
N THR A 181 5.04 6.07 11.84
CA THR A 181 4.12 5.64 10.78
C THR A 181 4.10 6.65 9.63
N ASP A 182 3.97 7.95 9.91
CA ASP A 182 3.96 9.01 8.90
C ASP A 182 5.28 9.08 8.11
N ILE A 183 6.42 8.89 8.79
CA ILE A 183 7.73 8.85 8.13
C ILE A 183 7.84 7.62 7.21
N LEU A 184 7.34 6.46 7.64
CA LEU A 184 7.37 5.24 6.85
C LEU A 184 6.44 5.31 5.62
N GLU A 185 5.23 5.85 5.79
CA GLU A 185 4.30 6.13 4.68
C GLU A 185 4.93 7.11 3.69
N GLY A 186 5.45 8.24 4.19
CA GLY A 186 6.12 9.25 3.36
C GLY A 186 7.36 8.73 2.63
N GLU A 187 8.18 7.90 3.27
CA GLU A 187 9.33 7.23 2.64
C GLU A 187 8.86 6.41 1.42
N SER A 188 7.81 5.61 1.56
CA SER A 188 7.33 4.73 0.50
C SER A 188 6.75 5.47 -0.71
N LEU A 189 6.16 6.65 -0.50
CA LEU A 189 5.68 7.47 -1.61
C LEU A 189 6.82 7.96 -2.53
N VAL A 190 8.00 8.22 -1.95
CA VAL A 190 9.15 8.74 -2.70
C VAL A 190 10.06 7.62 -3.21
N ASN A 191 10.19 6.54 -2.43
CA ASN A 191 11.19 5.51 -2.68
C ASN A 191 10.90 4.66 -3.94
N ASP A 192 9.63 4.44 -4.29
CA ASP A 192 9.24 3.66 -5.46
C ASP A 192 9.64 4.43 -6.74
N ALA A 193 9.44 5.75 -6.73
CA ALA A 193 9.84 6.61 -7.84
C ALA A 193 11.36 6.61 -8.06
N THR A 194 12.11 6.80 -6.98
CA THR A 194 13.57 6.88 -7.04
C THR A 194 14.21 5.53 -7.32
N GLY A 195 13.61 4.44 -6.85
CA GLY A 195 14.02 3.07 -7.14
C GLY A 195 13.82 2.66 -8.59
N LEU A 196 12.62 2.90 -9.14
CA LEU A 196 12.33 2.62 -10.56
C LEU A 196 13.21 3.48 -11.47
N LEU A 197 13.50 4.71 -11.09
CA LEU A 197 14.46 5.54 -11.80
C LEU A 197 15.89 4.99 -11.72
N ALA A 198 16.34 4.59 -10.53
CA ALA A 198 17.64 3.95 -10.38
C ALA A 198 17.71 2.67 -11.24
N LEU A 199 16.60 1.92 -11.36
CA LEU A 199 16.51 0.76 -12.23
C LEU A 199 16.65 1.14 -13.71
N GLU A 200 15.93 2.17 -14.17
CA GLU A 200 16.03 2.69 -15.55
C GLU A 200 17.49 3.00 -15.90
N PHE A 201 18.19 3.72 -15.03
CA PHE A 201 19.62 4.00 -15.20
C PHE A 201 20.48 2.73 -15.16
N GLY A 202 20.21 1.81 -14.23
CA GLY A 202 20.93 0.55 -14.10
C GLY A 202 20.84 -0.31 -15.37
N VAL A 203 19.62 -0.49 -15.87
CA VAL A 203 19.35 -1.24 -17.10
C VAL A 203 19.99 -0.53 -18.29
N ALA A 204 19.85 0.79 -18.40
CA ALA A 204 20.49 1.57 -19.47
C ALA A 204 22.03 1.43 -19.46
N MET A 205 22.66 1.40 -18.28
CA MET A 205 24.11 1.18 -18.13
C MET A 205 24.55 -0.21 -18.56
N VAL A 206 23.75 -1.25 -18.29
CA VAL A 206 24.05 -2.63 -18.70
C VAL A 206 23.82 -2.79 -20.20
N VAL A 207 22.73 -2.25 -20.74
CA VAL A 207 22.34 -2.36 -22.15
C VAL A 207 23.27 -1.56 -23.06
N SER A 208 23.63 -0.34 -22.66
CA SER A 208 24.44 0.56 -23.49
C SER A 208 25.95 0.34 -23.31
N GLY A 209 26.37 -0.35 -22.24
CA GLY A 209 27.78 -0.51 -21.88
C GLY A 209 28.48 0.78 -21.44
N THR A 210 27.80 1.92 -21.50
CA THR A 210 28.31 3.25 -21.11
C THR A 210 27.77 3.63 -19.73
N THR A 211 28.52 4.42 -18.99
CA THR A 211 28.03 5.06 -17.76
C THR A 211 27.61 6.49 -18.12
N PRO A 212 26.35 6.88 -17.86
CA PRO A 212 25.93 8.26 -18.10
C PRO A 212 26.81 9.21 -17.27
N SER A 213 27.07 10.40 -17.82
CA SER A 213 27.76 11.44 -17.06
C SER A 213 26.89 11.90 -15.90
N PHE A 214 27.51 12.33 -14.80
CA PHE A 214 26.81 12.83 -13.62
C PHE A 214 25.83 13.96 -13.98
N GLY A 215 26.24 14.89 -14.86
CA GLY A 215 25.38 15.99 -15.31
C GLY A 215 24.15 15.53 -16.09
N ALA A 216 24.30 14.57 -17.01
CA ALA A 216 23.16 14.02 -17.75
C ALA A 216 22.20 13.26 -16.84
N GLY A 217 22.73 12.49 -15.88
CA GLY A 217 21.92 11.80 -14.86
C GLY A 217 21.15 12.79 -13.97
N ALA A 218 21.81 13.85 -13.50
CA ALA A 218 21.20 14.88 -12.67
C ALA A 218 20.08 15.63 -13.43
N LEU A 219 20.31 16.01 -14.69
CA LEU A 219 19.29 16.67 -15.51
C LEU A 219 18.08 15.76 -15.76
N ARG A 220 18.31 14.48 -16.07
CA ARG A 220 17.24 13.49 -16.24
C ARG A 220 16.45 13.29 -14.95
N LEU A 221 17.11 13.21 -13.80
CA LEU A 221 16.48 13.13 -12.49
C LEU A 221 15.60 14.35 -12.22
N ILE A 222 16.13 15.57 -12.44
CA ILE A 222 15.39 16.82 -12.25
C ILE A 222 14.16 16.85 -13.16
N TYR A 223 14.31 16.48 -14.44
CA TYR A 223 13.18 16.42 -15.38
C TYR A 223 12.09 15.48 -14.89
N LEU A 224 12.44 14.23 -14.54
CA LEU A 224 11.48 13.23 -14.09
C LEU A 224 10.68 13.66 -12.86
N VAL A 225 11.37 14.29 -11.90
CA VAL A 225 10.75 14.79 -10.66
C VAL A 225 9.86 16.00 -10.94
N VAL A 226 10.38 17.02 -11.62
CA VAL A 226 9.65 18.28 -11.84
C VAL A 226 8.48 18.07 -12.78
N ALA A 227 8.67 17.35 -13.89
CA ALA A 227 7.60 17.05 -14.83
C ALA A 227 6.54 16.13 -14.22
N GLY A 228 6.95 15.10 -13.46
CA GLY A 228 6.01 14.20 -12.78
C GLY A 228 5.12 14.95 -11.78
N ILE A 229 5.73 15.73 -10.89
CA ILE A 229 4.98 16.57 -9.93
C ILE A 229 4.07 17.57 -10.65
N GLY A 230 4.58 18.24 -11.71
CA GLY A 230 3.81 19.21 -12.48
C GLY A 230 2.58 18.60 -13.14
N ILE A 231 2.73 17.43 -13.78
CA ILE A 231 1.61 16.70 -14.39
C ILE A 231 0.63 16.23 -13.33
N GLY A 232 1.10 15.67 -12.21
CA GLY A 232 0.26 15.24 -11.10
C GLY A 232 -0.61 16.36 -10.53
N VAL A 233 -0.01 17.53 -10.27
CA VAL A 233 -0.74 18.71 -9.79
C VAL A 233 -1.71 19.23 -10.85
N ALA A 234 -1.33 19.23 -12.13
CA ALA A 234 -2.22 19.66 -13.21
C ALA A 234 -3.46 18.74 -13.33
N VAL A 235 -3.27 17.43 -13.29
CA VAL A 235 -4.38 16.45 -13.27
C VAL A 235 -5.25 16.65 -12.03
N GLY A 236 -4.64 16.77 -10.84
CA GLY A 236 -5.37 17.02 -9.61
C GLY A 236 -6.16 18.33 -9.62
N TRP A 237 -5.63 19.38 -10.24
CA TRP A 237 -6.35 20.65 -10.41
C TRP A 237 -7.57 20.53 -11.31
N VAL A 238 -7.44 19.81 -12.44
CA VAL A 238 -8.56 19.52 -13.35
C VAL A 238 -9.65 18.70 -12.64
N VAL A 239 -9.25 17.64 -11.92
CA VAL A 239 -10.19 16.78 -11.18
C VAL A 239 -10.89 17.57 -10.08
N HIS A 240 -10.16 18.38 -9.32
CA HIS A 240 -10.76 19.26 -8.31
C HIS A 240 -11.83 20.18 -8.89
N TRP A 241 -11.63 20.69 -10.12
CA TRP A 241 -12.65 21.50 -10.79
C TRP A 241 -13.93 20.71 -11.11
N PHE A 242 -13.82 19.44 -11.52
CA PHE A 242 -14.98 18.57 -11.72
C PHE A 242 -15.68 18.23 -10.40
N GLU A 243 -14.92 17.88 -9.37
CA GLU A 243 -15.43 17.52 -8.03
C GLU A 243 -16.25 18.65 -7.39
N LEU A 244 -15.98 19.92 -7.72
CA LEU A 244 -16.79 21.05 -7.23
C LEU A 244 -18.21 21.12 -7.85
N HIS A 245 -18.48 20.37 -8.91
CA HIS A 245 -19.75 20.38 -9.64
C HIS A 245 -20.51 19.04 -9.55
N ILE A 246 -19.97 18.06 -8.82
CA ILE A 246 -20.53 16.73 -8.64
C ILE A 246 -20.81 16.54 -7.15
N ASP A 247 -21.97 15.99 -6.81
CA ASP A 247 -22.31 15.55 -5.44
C ASP A 247 -23.04 14.20 -5.55
N ASP A 248 -22.31 13.21 -6.07
CA ASP A 248 -22.79 11.84 -6.27
C ASP A 248 -21.65 10.85 -5.99
N GLY A 249 -21.79 10.10 -4.89
CA GLY A 249 -20.77 9.18 -4.40
C GLY A 249 -20.23 8.21 -5.46
N PRO A 250 -21.07 7.42 -6.15
CA PRO A 250 -20.60 6.51 -7.19
C PRO A 250 -19.77 7.17 -8.30
N ILE A 251 -20.16 8.37 -8.75
CA ILE A 251 -19.43 9.12 -9.79
C ILE A 251 -18.08 9.58 -9.25
N GLU A 252 -18.05 10.22 -8.08
CA GLU A 252 -16.83 10.70 -7.42
C GLU A 252 -15.84 9.56 -7.15
N MET A 253 -16.35 8.40 -6.73
CA MET A 253 -15.53 7.21 -6.53
C MET A 253 -14.89 6.71 -7.81
N THR A 254 -15.67 6.68 -8.89
CA THR A 254 -15.18 6.28 -10.21
C THR A 254 -14.13 7.28 -10.69
N LEU A 255 -14.35 8.58 -10.48
CA LEU A 255 -13.42 9.65 -10.82
C LEU A 255 -12.10 9.51 -10.04
N GLY A 256 -12.15 9.16 -8.76
CA GLY A 256 -10.95 8.87 -7.96
C GLY A 256 -10.11 7.73 -8.54
N VAL A 257 -10.74 6.62 -8.93
CA VAL A 257 -10.04 5.48 -9.58
C VAL A 257 -9.44 5.91 -10.92
N VAL A 258 -10.21 6.61 -11.77
CA VAL A 258 -9.73 7.12 -13.06
C VAL A 258 -8.56 8.09 -12.87
N THR A 259 -8.60 8.94 -11.85
CA THR A 259 -7.56 9.93 -11.55
C THR A 259 -6.21 9.28 -11.24
N ALA A 260 -6.21 8.17 -10.49
CA ALA A 260 -5.01 7.41 -10.21
C ALA A 260 -4.32 6.94 -11.51
N TYR A 261 -5.08 6.33 -12.43
CA TYR A 261 -4.52 5.87 -13.71
C TYR A 261 -4.17 7.03 -14.66
N ALA A 262 -5.01 8.06 -14.75
CA ALA A 262 -4.82 9.18 -15.65
C ALA A 262 -3.54 9.96 -15.32
N SER A 263 -3.27 10.21 -14.03
CA SER A 263 -2.03 10.87 -13.59
C SER A 263 -0.78 10.03 -13.88
N TYR A 264 -0.86 8.71 -13.69
CA TYR A 264 0.24 7.79 -14.02
C TYR A 264 0.54 7.77 -15.52
N ILE A 265 -0.46 7.49 -16.35
CA ILE A 265 -0.33 7.35 -17.80
C ILE A 265 0.13 8.68 -18.44
N ALA A 266 -0.47 9.81 -18.04
CA ALA A 266 -0.08 11.12 -18.57
C ALA A 266 1.40 11.45 -18.32
N ALA A 267 1.93 11.04 -17.18
CA ALA A 267 3.34 11.22 -16.86
C ALA A 267 4.25 10.25 -17.63
N GLU A 268 3.87 8.97 -17.78
CA GLU A 268 4.66 8.02 -18.58
C GLU A 268 4.76 8.43 -20.06
N GLU A 269 3.66 8.91 -20.65
CA GLU A 269 3.65 9.44 -22.03
C GLU A 269 4.55 10.66 -22.19
N ALA A 270 4.69 11.48 -21.14
CA ALA A 270 5.64 12.59 -21.10
C ALA A 270 7.09 12.16 -20.75
N HIS A 271 7.33 10.86 -20.62
CA HIS A 271 8.58 10.27 -20.11
C HIS A 271 9.02 10.87 -18.76
N ALA A 272 8.04 11.24 -17.93
CA ALA A 272 8.17 11.73 -16.57
C ALA A 272 7.95 10.57 -15.55
N SER A 273 8.10 10.84 -14.25
CA SER A 273 7.84 9.81 -13.23
C SER A 273 6.33 9.65 -12.97
N GLY A 274 5.75 8.54 -13.44
CA GLY A 274 4.36 8.16 -13.16
C GLY A 274 4.04 8.07 -11.67
N VAL A 275 4.95 7.47 -10.89
CA VAL A 275 4.82 7.37 -9.43
C VAL A 275 4.69 8.75 -8.77
N LEU A 276 5.59 9.69 -9.07
CA LEU A 276 5.53 11.05 -8.48
C LEU A 276 4.31 11.84 -8.94
N ALA A 277 3.83 11.60 -10.17
CA ALA A 277 2.60 12.24 -10.65
C ALA A 277 1.38 11.79 -9.86
N VAL A 278 1.22 10.49 -9.63
CA VAL A 278 0.12 9.94 -8.81
C VAL A 278 0.20 10.46 -7.38
N VAL A 279 1.39 10.44 -6.77
CA VAL A 279 1.60 10.92 -5.39
C VAL A 279 1.28 12.41 -5.27
N ALA A 280 1.78 13.24 -6.19
CA ALA A 280 1.50 14.68 -6.20
C ALA A 280 0.00 14.98 -6.39
N CYS A 281 -0.67 14.22 -7.28
CA CYS A 281 -2.11 14.31 -7.50
C CYS A 281 -2.90 13.94 -6.24
N GLY A 282 -2.58 12.81 -5.60
CA GLY A 282 -3.23 12.33 -4.39
C GLY A 282 -3.07 13.29 -3.20
N LEU A 283 -1.86 13.79 -2.96
CA LEU A 283 -1.60 14.78 -1.90
C LEU A 283 -2.32 16.11 -2.15
N TYR A 284 -2.40 16.56 -3.41
CA TYR A 284 -3.13 17.78 -3.77
C TYR A 284 -4.64 17.64 -3.50
N LEU A 285 -5.24 16.54 -3.98
CA LEU A 285 -6.67 16.29 -3.84
C LEU A 285 -7.08 15.98 -2.40
N SER A 286 -6.28 15.21 -1.66
CA SER A 286 -6.53 14.92 -0.23
C SER A 286 -6.65 16.20 0.59
N ARG A 287 -5.77 17.17 0.37
CA ARG A 287 -5.84 18.49 1.02
C ARG A 287 -7.11 19.28 0.67
N LYS A 288 -7.65 19.07 -0.52
CA LYS A 288 -8.86 19.75 -1.00
C LYS A 288 -10.14 18.99 -0.71
N SER A 289 -10.07 17.71 -0.32
CA SER A 289 -11.22 16.81 -0.12
C SER A 289 -12.30 17.37 0.80
N ALA A 290 -11.91 18.12 1.85
CA ALA A 290 -12.84 18.76 2.78
C ALA A 290 -13.77 19.80 2.12
N SER A 291 -13.43 20.29 0.92
CA SER A 291 -14.21 21.32 0.20
C SER A 291 -15.22 20.77 -0.79
N PHE A 292 -15.12 19.50 -1.19
CA PHE A 292 -15.99 18.92 -2.22
C PHE A 292 -16.68 17.61 -1.80
N PHE A 293 -16.10 16.82 -0.88
CA PHE A 293 -16.77 15.60 -0.43
C PHE A 293 -17.80 15.86 0.67
N SER A 294 -19.07 15.55 0.37
CA SER A 294 -20.12 15.44 1.38
C SER A 294 -19.83 14.28 2.36
N PRO A 295 -20.33 14.33 3.60
CA PRO A 295 -20.00 13.32 4.63
C PRO A 295 -20.30 11.88 4.20
N GLY A 296 -21.40 11.67 3.47
CA GLY A 296 -21.79 10.35 2.97
C GLY A 296 -20.83 9.81 1.91
N VAL A 297 -20.32 10.67 1.03
CA VAL A 297 -19.32 10.28 0.03
C VAL A 297 -17.98 9.95 0.69
N ARG A 298 -17.53 10.71 1.70
CA ARG A 298 -16.30 10.40 2.43
C ARG A 298 -16.29 8.99 3.01
N LEU A 299 -17.42 8.55 3.59
CA LEU A 299 -17.54 7.21 4.16
C LEU A 299 -17.49 6.12 3.08
N GLN A 300 -18.18 6.32 1.96
CA GLN A 300 -18.13 5.42 0.81
C GLN A 300 -16.72 5.35 0.22
N ALA A 301 -16.03 6.49 0.14
CA ALA A 301 -14.70 6.59 -0.39
C ALA A 301 -13.69 5.80 0.42
N TYR A 302 -13.72 6.01 1.74
CA TYR A 302 -12.89 5.26 2.67
C TYR A 302 -13.14 3.74 2.55
N ALA A 303 -14.41 3.31 2.45
CA ALA A 303 -14.73 1.89 2.31
C ALA A 303 -14.23 1.28 0.99
N LEU A 304 -14.41 1.98 -0.14
CA LEU A 304 -13.96 1.50 -1.43
C LEU A 304 -12.43 1.38 -1.49
N TRP A 305 -11.71 2.42 -1.08
CA TRP A 305 -10.26 2.43 -1.17
C TRP A 305 -9.62 1.37 -0.27
N ASN A 306 -10.15 1.14 0.93
CA ASN A 306 -9.72 0.03 1.78
C ASN A 306 -9.95 -1.34 1.12
N ALA A 307 -11.07 -1.51 0.40
CA ALA A 307 -11.33 -2.75 -0.32
C ALA A 307 -10.37 -2.94 -1.52
N ILE A 308 -10.12 -1.88 -2.29
CA ILE A 308 -9.16 -1.88 -3.40
C ILE A 308 -7.76 -2.22 -2.88
N ASP A 309 -7.30 -1.52 -1.84
CA ASP A 309 -6.00 -1.74 -1.21
C ASP A 309 -5.85 -3.19 -0.75
N PHE A 310 -6.83 -3.71 -0.01
CA PHE A 310 -6.82 -5.08 0.48
C PHE A 310 -6.76 -6.12 -0.66
N VAL A 311 -7.55 -5.93 -1.72
CA VAL A 311 -7.58 -6.87 -2.86
C VAL A 311 -6.28 -6.80 -3.65
N LEU A 312 -5.82 -5.61 -4.02
CA LEU A 312 -4.62 -5.43 -4.83
C LEU A 312 -3.38 -5.92 -4.10
N ASN A 313 -3.16 -5.48 -2.85
CA ASN A 313 -2.06 -5.96 -2.01
C ASN A 313 -2.17 -7.44 -1.71
N GLY A 314 -3.39 -7.95 -1.55
CA GLY A 314 -3.63 -9.37 -1.39
C GLY A 314 -3.11 -10.17 -2.59
N LEU A 315 -3.59 -9.83 -3.80
CA LEU A 315 -3.25 -10.51 -5.05
C LEU A 315 -1.74 -10.49 -5.30
N VAL A 316 -1.19 -9.30 -5.45
CA VAL A 316 -0.08 -8.87 -4.62
C VAL A 316 0.93 -9.89 -4.09
N PHE A 317 0.83 -10.04 -2.77
CA PHE A 317 1.61 -10.94 -1.92
C PHE A 317 1.41 -12.42 -2.26
N VAL A 318 0.21 -12.82 -2.70
CA VAL A 318 -0.01 -14.20 -3.14
C VAL A 318 0.84 -14.52 -4.37
N LEU A 319 0.84 -13.62 -5.36
CA LEU A 319 1.61 -13.77 -6.59
C LEU A 319 3.11 -13.77 -6.33
N ILE A 320 3.61 -12.95 -5.39
CA ILE A 320 4.99 -13.03 -4.90
C ILE A 320 5.28 -14.46 -4.42
N GLY A 321 4.47 -14.99 -3.50
CA GLY A 321 4.66 -16.34 -2.95
C GLY A 321 4.67 -17.44 -4.03
N LEU A 322 3.81 -17.32 -5.04
CA LEU A 322 3.71 -18.28 -6.15
C LEU A 322 4.89 -18.24 -7.13
N GLN A 323 5.74 -17.21 -7.09
CA GLN A 323 6.78 -17.00 -8.09
C GLN A 323 8.01 -17.91 -7.92
N LEU A 324 8.24 -18.52 -6.74
CA LEU A 324 9.46 -19.31 -6.44
C LEU A 324 9.82 -20.36 -7.51
N PRO A 325 8.90 -21.20 -8.02
CA PRO A 325 9.24 -22.23 -9.01
C PRO A 325 9.79 -21.64 -10.33
N PHE A 326 9.29 -20.47 -10.75
CA PHE A 326 9.78 -19.77 -11.94
C PHE A 326 11.20 -19.26 -11.75
N VAL A 327 11.45 -18.70 -10.57
CA VAL A 327 12.76 -18.18 -10.19
C VAL A 327 13.81 -19.30 -10.18
N LEU A 328 13.45 -20.47 -9.63
CA LEU A 328 14.36 -21.62 -9.55
C LEU A 328 14.60 -22.31 -10.89
N ALA A 329 13.63 -22.31 -11.81
CA ALA A 329 13.74 -22.96 -13.12
C ALA A 329 14.90 -22.40 -13.98
N GLY A 330 15.27 -21.14 -13.77
CA GLY A 330 16.35 -20.47 -14.51
C GLY A 330 17.75 -20.71 -13.94
N LEU A 331 17.91 -21.49 -12.86
CA LEU A 331 19.15 -21.58 -12.07
C LEU A 331 19.75 -22.98 -11.97
N HIS A 332 19.36 -23.91 -12.85
CA HIS A 332 19.86 -25.29 -12.83
C HIS A 332 21.39 -25.44 -12.93
N SER A 333 22.09 -24.42 -13.45
CA SER A 333 23.55 -24.38 -13.56
C SER A 333 24.28 -23.99 -12.27
N TYR A 334 23.59 -23.51 -11.25
CA TYR A 334 24.19 -23.03 -10.00
C TYR A 334 24.09 -24.05 -8.87
N SER A 335 25.10 -24.07 -8.00
CA SER A 335 25.03 -24.85 -6.76
C SER A 335 23.98 -24.26 -5.81
N LYS A 336 23.10 -25.11 -5.29
CA LYS A 336 22.05 -24.70 -4.32
C LYS A 336 22.64 -24.04 -3.08
N VAL A 337 23.81 -24.50 -2.63
CA VAL A 337 24.50 -23.95 -1.45
C VAL A 337 24.98 -22.53 -1.74
N THR A 338 25.61 -22.30 -2.89
CA THR A 338 26.06 -20.97 -3.30
C THR A 338 24.89 -20.00 -3.40
N LEU A 339 23.78 -20.42 -4.02
CA LEU A 339 22.57 -19.59 -4.10
C LEU A 339 22.03 -19.22 -2.72
N MET A 340 21.97 -20.16 -1.78
CA MET A 340 21.51 -19.88 -0.41
C MET A 340 22.43 -18.93 0.34
N VAL A 341 23.74 -19.10 0.21
CA VAL A 341 24.74 -18.20 0.82
C VAL A 341 24.64 -16.80 0.23
N ASP A 342 24.54 -16.69 -1.10
CA ASP A 342 24.41 -15.40 -1.79
C ASP A 342 23.11 -14.69 -1.40
N ALA A 343 21.99 -15.43 -1.36
CA ALA A 343 20.71 -14.90 -0.92
C ALA A 343 20.76 -14.37 0.52
N ALA A 344 21.35 -15.12 1.44
CA ALA A 344 21.52 -14.70 2.83
C ALA A 344 22.45 -13.49 2.95
N ALA A 345 23.57 -13.48 2.23
CA ALA A 345 24.55 -12.41 2.25
C ALA A 345 24.00 -11.10 1.66
N VAL A 346 23.29 -11.16 0.52
CA VAL A 346 22.63 -9.97 -0.05
C VAL A 346 21.55 -9.44 0.90
N SER A 347 20.73 -10.32 1.48
CA SER A 347 19.70 -9.91 2.44
C SER A 347 20.30 -9.25 3.67
N ALA A 348 21.36 -9.83 4.25
CA ALA A 348 22.08 -9.26 5.38
C ALA A 348 22.73 -7.92 5.03
N LEU A 349 23.35 -7.82 3.85
CA LEU A 349 23.95 -6.58 3.35
C LEU A 349 22.91 -5.47 3.23
N VAL A 350 21.77 -5.75 2.61
CA VAL A 350 20.70 -4.77 2.38
C VAL A 350 20.09 -4.29 3.71
N ILE A 351 19.91 -5.19 4.68
CA ILE A 351 19.48 -4.83 6.05
C ILE A 351 20.55 -3.99 6.75
N ALA A 352 21.81 -4.38 6.67
CA ALA A 352 22.93 -3.67 7.29
C ALA A 352 23.11 -2.26 6.70
N LEU A 353 23.00 -2.10 5.37
CA LEU A 353 23.07 -0.79 4.71
C LEU A 353 21.96 0.15 5.22
N ARG A 354 20.74 -0.36 5.40
CA ARG A 354 19.64 0.44 5.97
C ARG A 354 19.93 0.86 7.41
N LEU A 355 20.37 -0.07 8.26
CA LEU A 355 20.72 0.23 9.66
C LEU A 355 21.92 1.17 9.77
N LEU A 356 22.87 1.09 8.84
CA LEU A 356 24.03 1.97 8.81
C LEU A 356 23.64 3.39 8.39
N TRP A 357 22.70 3.54 7.45
CA TRP A 357 22.24 4.84 6.96
C TRP A 357 21.28 5.56 7.91
N ILE A 358 20.42 4.83 8.62
CA ILE A 358 19.31 5.44 9.38
C ILE A 358 19.80 6.41 10.46
N TYR A 359 20.94 6.14 11.10
CA TYR A 359 21.51 7.02 12.13
C TYR A 359 22.09 8.31 11.52
N PRO A 360 23.07 8.28 10.59
CA PRO A 360 23.54 9.47 9.90
C PRO A 360 22.41 10.26 9.25
N GLY A 361 21.45 9.57 8.60
CA GLY A 361 20.28 10.19 7.99
C GLY A 361 19.42 10.93 9.01
N ALA A 362 19.15 10.34 10.17
CA ALA A 362 18.39 10.99 11.24
C ALA A 362 19.11 12.21 11.83
N TYR A 363 20.42 12.10 12.08
CA TYR A 363 21.24 13.21 12.57
C TYR A 363 21.32 14.36 11.56
N LEU A 364 21.51 14.05 10.27
CA LEU A 364 21.55 15.04 9.20
C LEU A 364 20.19 15.73 9.03
N ALA A 365 19.09 14.95 9.06
CA ALA A 365 17.74 15.50 9.02
C ALA A 365 17.47 16.43 10.21
N TYR A 366 17.88 16.04 11.41
CA TYR A 366 17.78 16.88 12.60
C TYR A 366 18.59 18.18 12.46
N PHE A 367 19.84 18.09 11.99
CA PHE A 367 20.70 19.25 11.78
C PHE A 367 20.09 20.24 10.78
N ILE A 368 19.63 19.75 9.62
CA ILE A 368 18.98 20.58 8.58
C ILE A 368 17.71 21.23 9.14
N ARG A 369 16.84 20.45 9.80
CA ARG A 369 15.59 20.99 10.36
C ARG A 369 15.83 22.09 11.39
N ARG A 370 16.77 21.87 12.32
CA ARG A 370 17.07 22.84 13.37
C ARG A 370 17.81 24.07 12.86
N ARG A 371 18.81 23.89 11.99
CA ARG A 371 19.69 25.00 11.55
C ARG A 371 19.14 25.77 10.35
N LEU A 372 18.53 25.08 9.38
CA LEU A 372 18.08 25.69 8.13
C LEU A 372 16.58 26.01 8.16
N LEU A 373 15.75 25.11 8.71
CA LEU A 373 14.29 25.28 8.73
C LEU A 373 13.74 25.87 10.04
N LYS A 374 14.60 26.07 11.06
CA LYS A 374 14.24 26.60 12.39
C LYS A 374 13.05 25.85 13.04
N GLN A 375 13.00 24.53 12.85
CA GLN A 375 12.03 23.66 13.50
C GLN A 375 12.62 23.15 14.82
N ASP A 376 12.00 23.53 15.94
CA ASP A 376 12.47 23.22 17.30
C ASP A 376 11.80 21.97 17.88
N GLU A 377 11.91 20.83 17.17
CA GLU A 377 11.48 19.54 17.69
C GLU A 377 12.66 18.68 18.19
N PRO A 378 12.44 17.86 19.23
CA PRO A 378 13.46 16.92 19.70
C PRO A 378 13.71 15.83 18.66
N MET A 379 14.96 15.37 18.62
CA MET A 379 15.34 14.23 17.79
C MET A 379 14.63 12.95 18.28
N LEU A 380 14.24 12.09 17.34
CA LEU A 380 13.73 10.76 17.66
C LEU A 380 14.72 10.02 18.59
N PRO A 381 14.24 9.42 19.69
CA PRO A 381 15.08 8.58 20.54
C PRO A 381 15.78 7.47 19.73
N ALA A 382 17.00 7.10 20.12
CA ALA A 382 17.79 6.10 19.41
C ALA A 382 17.07 4.76 19.19
N LYS A 383 16.19 4.36 20.13
CA LYS A 383 15.34 3.17 20.01
C LYS A 383 14.33 3.29 18.87
N GLN A 384 13.70 4.46 18.70
CA GLN A 384 12.73 4.71 17.62
C GLN A 384 13.42 4.76 16.25
N ILE A 385 14.63 5.35 16.18
CA ILE A 385 15.47 5.33 14.99
C ILE A 385 15.83 3.89 14.60
N PHE A 386 16.22 3.06 15.57
CA PHE A 386 16.52 1.65 15.30
C PHE A 386 15.31 0.90 14.74
N VAL A 387 14.12 1.08 15.33
CA VAL A 387 12.89 0.48 14.83
C VAL A 387 12.59 0.94 13.40
N THR A 388 12.72 2.24 13.10
CA THR A 388 12.54 2.79 11.74
C THR A 388 13.52 2.17 10.72
N GLY A 389 14.74 1.85 11.15
CA GLY A 389 15.70 1.10 10.34
C GLY A 389 15.28 -0.37 10.13
N TRP A 390 14.68 -1.00 11.14
CA TRP A 390 14.24 -2.39 11.12
C TRP A 390 12.95 -2.64 10.32
N THR A 391 12.12 -1.61 10.09
CA THR A 391 10.84 -1.71 9.36
C THR A 391 10.98 -1.75 7.82
N GLY A 392 12.18 -1.85 7.27
CA GLY A 392 12.42 -1.82 5.82
C GLY A 392 12.02 -3.09 5.07
N MET A 393 10.74 -3.46 5.09
CA MET A 393 10.23 -4.60 4.32
C MET A 393 10.21 -4.28 2.82
N ARG A 394 10.55 -5.25 1.96
CA ARG A 394 10.48 -5.08 0.49
C ARG A 394 9.18 -5.67 -0.02
N GLY A 395 8.61 -5.05 -1.05
CA GLY A 395 7.29 -5.39 -1.57
C GLY A 395 7.30 -5.71 -3.05
N VAL A 396 6.14 -5.49 -3.67
CA VAL A 396 5.90 -5.93 -5.04
C VAL A 396 6.63 -5.13 -6.09
N VAL A 397 6.87 -3.84 -5.83
CA VAL A 397 7.57 -2.97 -6.77
C VAL A 397 8.95 -3.55 -7.07
N SER A 398 9.65 -4.07 -6.05
CA SER A 398 10.91 -4.80 -6.23
C SER A 398 10.77 -6.05 -7.10
N LEU A 399 9.72 -6.85 -6.93
CA LEU A 399 9.54 -8.05 -7.77
C LEU A 399 9.21 -7.68 -9.22
N ALA A 400 8.28 -6.75 -9.44
CA ALA A 400 7.93 -6.25 -10.77
C ALA A 400 9.15 -5.64 -11.47
N ALA A 401 9.92 -4.83 -10.75
CA ALA A 401 11.21 -4.28 -11.18
C ALA A 401 12.19 -5.38 -11.62
N ALA A 402 12.37 -6.43 -10.82
CA ALA A 402 13.24 -7.55 -11.21
C ALA A 402 12.77 -8.27 -12.47
N LEU A 403 11.46 -8.47 -12.62
CA LEU A 403 10.88 -9.16 -13.77
C LEU A 403 10.92 -8.29 -15.04
N SER A 404 10.91 -6.96 -14.90
CA SER A 404 11.01 -5.99 -16.01
C SER A 404 12.39 -5.94 -16.68
N ILE A 405 13.41 -6.56 -16.08
CA ILE A 405 14.75 -6.65 -16.70
C ILE A 405 14.62 -7.33 -18.08
N PRO A 406 15.14 -6.73 -19.15
CA PRO A 406 15.03 -7.29 -20.49
C PRO A 406 15.73 -8.64 -20.59
N GLU A 407 15.19 -9.57 -21.38
CA GLU A 407 15.80 -10.89 -21.57
C GLU A 407 17.11 -10.82 -22.37
N THR A 408 17.18 -9.91 -23.34
CA THR A 408 18.31 -9.74 -24.26
C THR A 408 18.77 -8.29 -24.35
N LEU A 409 20.07 -8.13 -24.51
CA LEU A 409 20.74 -6.88 -24.85
C LEU A 409 20.46 -6.52 -26.32
N LYS A 410 20.73 -5.26 -26.72
CA LYS A 410 20.54 -4.78 -28.11
C LYS A 410 21.34 -5.56 -29.16
N ASN A 411 22.39 -6.25 -28.75
CA ASN A 411 23.23 -7.10 -29.60
C ASN A 411 22.76 -8.57 -29.64
N GLY A 412 21.60 -8.90 -29.07
CA GLY A 412 21.04 -10.26 -29.02
C GLY A 412 21.63 -11.17 -27.96
N GLN A 413 22.62 -10.72 -27.18
CA GLN A 413 23.17 -11.48 -26.05
C GLN A 413 22.18 -11.51 -24.87
N PRO A 414 22.14 -12.58 -24.06
CA PRO A 414 21.30 -12.62 -22.87
C PRO A 414 21.73 -11.57 -21.84
N PHE A 415 20.77 -11.02 -21.10
CA PHE A 415 21.09 -10.08 -20.03
C PHE A 415 21.94 -10.75 -18.94
N PRO A 416 23.09 -10.18 -18.54
CA PRO A 416 24.00 -10.81 -17.60
C PRO A 416 23.34 -11.09 -16.25
N SER A 417 23.44 -12.35 -15.78
CA SER A 417 22.98 -12.78 -14.46
C SER A 417 21.50 -12.44 -14.14
N ARG A 418 20.62 -12.28 -15.15
CA ARG A 418 19.20 -11.92 -14.96
C ARG A 418 18.46 -12.82 -13.96
N ASN A 419 18.53 -14.13 -14.17
CA ASN A 419 17.83 -15.10 -13.30
C ASN A 419 18.38 -15.07 -11.87
N LEU A 420 19.68 -14.81 -11.71
CA LEU A 420 20.31 -14.65 -10.40
C LEU A 420 19.79 -13.38 -9.71
N ILE A 421 19.70 -12.24 -10.42
CA ILE A 421 19.14 -11.00 -9.87
C ILE A 421 17.70 -11.22 -9.41
N ILE A 422 16.85 -11.85 -10.23
CA ILE A 422 15.45 -12.15 -9.87
C ILE A 422 15.40 -13.02 -8.61
N PHE A 423 16.27 -14.03 -8.50
CA PHE A 423 16.33 -14.90 -7.33
C PHE A 423 16.80 -14.21 -6.07
N LEU A 424 17.83 -13.38 -6.17
CA LEU A 424 18.31 -12.59 -5.04
C LEU A 424 17.26 -11.59 -4.58
N THR A 425 16.58 -10.90 -5.52
CA THR A 425 15.47 -10.01 -5.20
C THR A 425 14.34 -10.74 -4.49
N PHE A 426 13.89 -11.88 -5.04
CA PHE A 426 12.85 -12.70 -4.40
C PHE A 426 13.26 -13.12 -2.98
N SER A 427 14.51 -13.55 -2.81
CA SER A 427 15.04 -13.95 -1.50
C SER A 427 15.08 -12.78 -0.52
N VAL A 428 15.50 -11.59 -0.97
CA VAL A 428 15.50 -10.38 -0.13
C VAL A 428 14.08 -9.99 0.28
N ILE A 429 13.10 -10.05 -0.64
CA ILE A 429 11.69 -9.81 -0.32
C ILE A 429 11.21 -10.80 0.75
N LEU A 430 11.45 -12.10 0.55
CA LEU A 430 11.01 -13.14 1.49
C LEU A 430 11.67 -12.95 2.87
N VAL A 431 12.99 -12.74 2.91
CA VAL A 431 13.71 -12.53 4.18
C VAL A 431 13.20 -11.27 4.86
N THR A 432 13.11 -10.14 4.17
CA THR A 432 12.74 -8.88 4.81
C THR A 432 11.27 -8.88 5.26
N LEU A 433 10.35 -9.36 4.43
CA LEU A 433 8.94 -9.45 4.78
C LEU A 433 8.69 -10.43 5.95
N VAL A 434 9.24 -11.66 5.86
CA VAL A 434 8.96 -12.71 6.86
C VAL A 434 9.80 -12.52 8.11
N LEU A 435 11.12 -12.33 7.98
CA LEU A 435 12.00 -12.17 9.15
C LEU A 435 11.73 -10.85 9.86
N GLN A 436 11.78 -9.70 9.15
CA GLN A 436 11.58 -8.41 9.82
C GLN A 436 10.14 -8.26 10.27
N GLY A 437 9.16 -8.70 9.47
CA GLY A 437 7.75 -8.65 9.84
C GLY A 437 7.40 -9.47 11.09
N LEU A 438 7.93 -10.69 11.23
CA LEU A 438 7.69 -11.52 12.43
C LEU A 438 8.51 -11.06 13.65
N THR A 439 9.69 -10.47 13.44
CA THR A 439 10.57 -10.01 14.53
C THR A 439 10.27 -8.59 15.02
N LEU A 440 9.57 -7.77 14.24
CA LEU A 440 9.23 -6.40 14.60
C LEU A 440 8.33 -6.31 15.86
N PRO A 441 7.22 -7.06 16.00
CA PRO A 441 6.40 -7.02 17.22
C PRO A 441 7.13 -7.39 18.53
N PRO A 442 7.94 -8.47 18.61
CA PRO A 442 8.72 -8.73 19.82
C PRO A 442 9.81 -7.67 20.04
N LEU A 443 10.44 -7.15 18.98
CA LEU A 443 11.46 -6.09 19.09
C LEU A 443 10.88 -4.81 19.70
N VAL A 444 9.72 -4.34 19.22
CA VAL A 444 9.07 -3.13 19.74
C VAL A 444 8.66 -3.29 21.20
N ARG A 445 8.16 -4.47 21.57
CA ARG A 445 7.85 -4.81 22.98
C ARG A 445 9.11 -4.83 23.85
N ALA A 446 10.18 -5.44 23.38
CA ALA A 446 11.46 -5.49 24.11
C ALA A 446 12.08 -4.11 24.32
N LEU A 447 11.90 -3.19 23.36
CA LEU A 447 12.41 -1.83 23.46
C LEU A 447 11.55 -0.91 24.34
N GLY A 448 10.37 -1.36 24.76
CA GLY A 448 9.40 -0.57 25.53
C GLY A 448 8.76 0.55 24.71
N LEU A 449 8.67 0.36 23.38
CA LEU A 449 8.08 1.33 22.45
C LEU A 449 6.61 1.04 22.14
N GLY A 450 6.13 -0.16 22.52
CA GLY A 450 4.72 -0.52 22.42
C GLY A 450 3.98 -0.05 23.66
N GLY A 451 3.05 0.87 23.48
CA GLY A 451 2.19 1.41 24.52
C GLY A 451 1.07 2.19 23.86
N ALA A 452 -0.11 2.23 24.49
CA ALA A 452 -1.22 3.07 24.04
C ALA A 452 -0.66 4.44 23.71
N GLY A 453 -0.76 4.84 22.44
CA GLY A 453 -0.33 6.16 22.01
C GLY A 453 -0.89 7.17 23.00
N GLU A 454 -0.08 8.14 23.42
CA GLU A 454 -0.67 9.31 24.06
C GLU A 454 -1.84 9.73 23.18
N PRO A 455 -3.09 9.77 23.70
CA PRO A 455 -4.20 10.25 22.91
C PRO A 455 -3.80 11.61 22.37
N ASP A 456 -3.89 11.68 21.05
CA ASP A 456 -3.33 12.73 20.21
C ASP A 456 -3.71 14.09 20.82
N ARG A 457 -2.73 14.80 21.41
CA ARG A 457 -2.98 16.11 22.04
C ARG A 457 -3.70 17.05 21.07
N GLU A 458 -3.41 16.89 19.78
CA GLU A 458 -4.05 17.60 18.69
C GLU A 458 -5.52 17.20 18.50
N GLU A 459 -5.85 15.91 18.56
CA GLU A 459 -7.25 15.44 18.52
C GLU A 459 -8.03 15.98 19.72
N GLY A 460 -7.44 15.96 20.91
CA GLY A 460 -8.04 16.53 22.12
C GLY A 460 -8.31 18.02 21.99
N GLU A 461 -7.34 18.79 21.49
CA GLU A 461 -7.47 20.23 21.26
C GLU A 461 -8.49 20.55 20.15
N ALA A 462 -8.47 19.79 19.05
CA ALA A 462 -9.42 19.94 17.95
C ALA A 462 -10.85 19.61 18.38
N ARG A 463 -11.05 18.52 19.14
CA ARG A 463 -12.35 18.18 19.73
C ARG A 463 -12.82 19.26 20.69
N ARG A 464 -11.91 19.80 21.51
CA ARG A 464 -12.24 20.90 22.44
C ARG A 464 -12.74 22.11 21.66
N LEU A 465 -11.94 22.61 20.72
CA LEU A 465 -12.27 23.80 19.93
C LEU A 465 -13.56 23.60 19.12
N MET A 466 -13.74 22.43 18.51
CA MET A 466 -14.97 22.09 17.78
C MET A 466 -16.21 22.18 18.68
N LEU A 467 -16.14 21.62 19.89
CA LEU A 467 -17.25 21.64 20.84
C LEU A 467 -17.48 23.03 21.44
N GLU A 468 -16.42 23.78 21.73
CA GLU A 468 -16.49 25.18 22.18
C GLU A 468 -17.18 26.06 21.13
N THR A 469 -16.74 26.02 19.88
CA THR A 469 -17.36 26.79 18.78
C THR A 469 -18.79 26.35 18.49
N ALA A 470 -19.10 25.05 18.59
CA ALA A 470 -20.46 24.56 18.45
C ALA A 470 -21.38 25.10 19.56
N LEU A 471 -20.89 25.14 20.81
CA LEU A 471 -21.62 25.71 21.94
C LEU A 471 -21.87 27.20 21.76
N GLU A 472 -20.84 27.97 21.38
CA GLU A 472 -20.98 29.40 21.07
C GLU A 472 -22.07 29.64 20.01
N HIS A 473 -22.07 28.82 18.95
CA HIS A 473 -23.06 28.94 17.89
C HIS A 473 -24.49 28.55 18.33
N ILE A 474 -24.64 27.52 19.17
CA ILE A 474 -25.93 27.13 19.75
C ILE A 474 -26.48 28.25 20.65
N GLU A 475 -25.62 28.87 21.46
CA GLU A 475 -25.98 29.97 22.35
C GLU A 475 -26.36 31.23 21.57
N GLU A 476 -25.62 31.58 20.52
CA GLU A 476 -25.97 32.69 19.62
C GLU A 476 -27.28 32.42 18.85
N ALA A 477 -27.51 31.19 18.37
CA ALA A 477 -28.74 30.81 17.70
C ALA A 477 -29.95 30.90 18.64
N ARG A 478 -29.78 30.48 19.91
CA ARG A 478 -30.81 30.59 20.95
C ARG A 478 -31.24 32.03 21.22
N GLU A 479 -30.30 32.98 21.21
CA GLU A 479 -30.61 34.40 21.41
C GLU A 479 -31.41 35.02 20.25
N ASN A 480 -31.27 34.46 19.05
CA ASN A 480 -31.87 34.97 17.82
C ASN A 480 -33.18 34.25 17.41
N ASP A 481 -33.59 33.22 18.14
CA ASP A 481 -34.77 32.39 17.83
C ASP A 481 -35.96 32.67 18.77
N LEU A 482 -37.12 32.07 18.46
CA LEU A 482 -38.34 32.22 19.23
C LEU A 482 -38.21 31.56 20.62
N PRO A 483 -38.74 32.19 21.70
CA PRO A 483 -38.65 31.67 23.06
C PRO A 483 -39.24 30.26 23.27
N GLU A 484 -40.14 29.82 22.38
CA GLU A 484 -40.73 28.48 22.42
C GLU A 484 -39.73 27.35 22.15
N PHE A 485 -38.64 27.62 21.42
CA PHE A 485 -37.58 26.66 21.13
C PHE A 485 -36.44 26.68 22.15
N ALA A 486 -36.48 27.56 23.16
CA ALA A 486 -35.39 27.71 24.14
C ALA A 486 -34.97 26.38 24.80
N ARG A 487 -35.94 25.50 25.10
CA ARG A 487 -35.66 24.16 25.67
C ARG A 487 -34.87 23.26 24.73
N LEU A 488 -35.13 23.31 23.43
CA LEU A 488 -34.40 22.53 22.43
C LEU A 488 -32.92 22.95 22.39
N TYR A 489 -32.65 24.26 22.42
CA TYR A 489 -31.28 24.78 22.47
C TYR A 489 -30.59 24.46 23.80
N ASP A 490 -31.30 24.54 24.92
CA ASP A 490 -30.76 24.19 26.24
C ASP A 490 -30.35 22.70 26.28
N ASP A 491 -31.20 21.79 25.76
CA ASP A 491 -30.91 20.35 25.66
C ASP A 491 -29.69 20.08 24.74
N LEU A 492 -29.61 20.75 23.58
CA LEU A 492 -28.50 20.63 22.64
C LEU A 492 -27.18 21.15 23.23
N ALA A 493 -27.23 22.27 23.95
CA ALA A 493 -26.08 22.85 24.62
C ALA A 493 -25.62 21.99 25.79
N GLU A 494 -26.53 21.40 26.57
CA GLU A 494 -26.18 20.47 27.64
C GLU A 494 -25.45 19.23 27.09
N HIS A 495 -25.95 18.63 26.02
CA HIS A 495 -25.28 17.52 25.34
C HIS A 495 -23.84 17.86 24.89
N HIS A 496 -23.62 19.07 24.33
CA HIS A 496 -22.29 19.48 23.89
C HIS A 496 -21.36 19.86 25.06
N ARG A 497 -21.89 20.42 26.15
CA ARG A 497 -21.12 20.68 27.38
C ARG A 497 -20.65 19.39 28.03
N GLU A 498 -21.49 18.36 28.10
CA GLU A 498 -21.12 17.04 28.61
C GLU A 498 -19.98 16.42 27.79
N ARG A 499 -20.05 16.53 26.46
CA ARG A 499 -18.98 16.07 25.56
C ARG A 499 -17.70 16.89 25.73
N LEU A 500 -17.80 18.21 25.90
CA LEU A 500 -16.64 19.08 26.11
C LEU A 500 -15.95 18.79 27.45
N ALA A 501 -16.73 18.57 28.52
CA ALA A 501 -16.23 18.17 29.83
C ALA A 501 -15.49 16.82 29.78
N ALA A 502 -15.98 15.88 28.96
CA ALA A 502 -15.32 14.60 28.72
C ALA A 502 -13.96 14.76 27.99
N VAL A 503 -13.87 15.68 27.02
CA VAL A 503 -12.62 15.97 26.28
C VAL A 503 -11.59 16.69 27.15
N LEU A 504 -12.03 17.63 27.99
CA LEU A 504 -11.17 18.43 28.86
C LEU A 504 -10.59 17.66 30.06
N GLY A 505 -10.95 16.40 30.24
CA GLY A 505 -10.57 15.62 31.42
C GLY A 505 -11.10 16.23 32.73
N HIS A 506 -12.03 17.19 32.65
CA HIS A 506 -12.76 17.78 33.78
C HIS A 506 -13.91 16.87 34.25
N SER A 507 -13.80 15.58 33.96
CA SER A 507 -14.50 14.56 34.71
C SER A 507 -13.88 14.50 36.10
N ASP A 508 -14.62 15.00 37.10
CA ASP A 508 -14.36 14.72 38.50
C ASP A 508 -13.95 13.24 38.65
N THR A 509 -12.74 13.05 39.15
CA THR A 509 -11.98 11.81 39.10
C THR A 509 -12.75 10.65 39.73
N GLY A 510 -13.17 9.69 38.90
CA GLY A 510 -13.54 8.32 39.32
C GLY A 510 -14.96 7.87 39.02
N THR A 511 -15.95 8.77 38.97
CA THR A 511 -17.38 8.38 38.90
C THR A 511 -17.93 8.40 37.48
N ASN A 512 -17.49 9.34 36.64
CA ASN A 512 -18.09 9.59 35.33
C ASN A 512 -17.66 8.63 34.22
N ALA A 513 -16.44 8.07 34.23
CA ALA A 513 -16.02 7.11 33.19
C ALA A 513 -16.83 5.79 33.28
N ARG A 514 -17.20 5.36 34.50
CA ARG A 514 -18.10 4.22 34.70
C ARG A 514 -19.53 4.56 34.33
N GLN A 515 -20.01 5.77 34.63
CA GLN A 515 -21.35 6.21 34.23
C GLN A 515 -21.47 6.37 32.72
N PHE A 516 -20.46 6.92 32.03
CA PHE A 516 -20.44 7.03 30.57
C PHE A 516 -20.39 5.67 29.89
N ALA A 517 -19.49 4.77 30.34
CA ALA A 517 -19.47 3.39 29.87
C ALA A 517 -20.79 2.66 30.15
N ARG A 518 -21.45 2.99 31.27
CA ARG A 518 -22.76 2.44 31.63
C ARG A 518 -23.90 3.03 30.79
N GLN A 519 -23.90 4.33 30.52
CA GLN A 519 -24.87 5.00 29.65
C GLN A 519 -24.76 4.47 28.23
N GLN A 520 -23.54 4.36 27.69
CA GLN A 520 -23.31 3.80 26.36
C GLN A 520 -23.71 2.31 26.31
N ALA A 521 -23.43 1.53 27.36
CA ALA A 521 -23.92 0.16 27.46
C ALA A 521 -25.46 0.09 27.49
N VAL A 522 -26.13 1.00 28.20
CA VAL A 522 -27.59 1.08 28.29
C VAL A 522 -28.22 1.48 26.95
N VAL A 523 -27.63 2.45 26.23
CA VAL A 523 -28.07 2.84 24.88
C VAL A 523 -27.93 1.67 23.91
N LEU A 524 -26.80 0.95 23.93
CA LEU A 524 -26.61 -0.25 23.10
C LEU A 524 -27.56 -1.39 23.47
N GLU A 525 -27.90 -1.54 24.75
CA GLU A 525 -28.93 -2.48 25.21
C GLU A 525 -30.33 -2.08 24.70
N LEU A 526 -30.67 -0.79 24.75
CA LEU A 526 -31.95 -0.26 24.23
C LEU A 526 -32.09 -0.46 22.72
N LEU A 527 -31.04 -0.17 21.94
CA LEU A 527 -31.04 -0.40 20.49
C LEU A 527 -31.26 -1.87 20.14
N LYS A 528 -30.68 -2.81 20.91
CA LYS A 528 -30.92 -4.26 20.74
C LYS A 528 -32.38 -4.63 21.03
N VAL A 529 -33.01 -3.99 22.01
CA VAL A 529 -34.43 -4.21 22.32
C VAL A 529 -35.32 -3.67 21.19
N GLN A 530 -35.03 -2.48 20.69
CA GLN A 530 -35.76 -1.88 19.56
C GLN A 530 -35.67 -2.74 18.29
N ARG A 531 -34.48 -3.26 17.94
CA ARG A 531 -34.32 -4.20 16.81
C ARG A 531 -35.16 -5.46 16.97
N LYS A 532 -35.21 -6.05 18.17
CA LYS A 532 -36.06 -7.23 18.44
C LYS A 532 -37.54 -6.95 18.21
N ILE A 533 -38.01 -5.76 18.60
CA ILE A 533 -39.41 -5.35 18.40
C ILE A 533 -39.72 -5.19 16.91
N LEU A 534 -38.83 -4.56 16.14
CA LEU A 534 -39.02 -4.40 14.69
C LEU A 534 -39.11 -5.76 13.97
N VAL A 535 -38.25 -6.71 14.33
CA VAL A 535 -38.29 -8.09 13.81
C VAL A 535 -39.60 -8.78 14.18
N HIS A 536 -40.05 -8.65 15.43
CA HIS A 536 -41.31 -9.23 15.89
C HIS A 536 -42.53 -8.65 15.17
N LEU A 537 -42.58 -7.32 14.98
CA LEU A 537 -43.66 -6.65 14.24
C LEU A 537 -43.73 -7.09 12.77
N ARG A 538 -42.59 -7.40 12.14
CA ARG A 538 -42.56 -8.00 10.80
C ARG A 538 -43.13 -9.41 10.82
N ASP A 539 -42.72 -10.23 11.79
CA ASP A 539 -43.16 -11.63 11.89
C ASP A 539 -44.67 -11.76 12.15
N GLU A 540 -45.28 -10.77 12.80
CA GLU A 540 -46.74 -10.65 12.97
C GLU A 540 -47.46 -10.05 11.74
N GLY A 541 -46.73 -9.70 10.68
CA GLY A 541 -47.29 -9.09 9.47
C GLY A 541 -47.79 -7.65 9.65
N ARG A 542 -47.43 -6.97 10.76
CA ARG A 542 -47.84 -5.60 11.06
C ARG A 542 -47.04 -4.55 10.31
N ILE A 543 -45.81 -4.89 9.90
CA ILE A 543 -44.94 -4.06 9.04
C ILE A 543 -44.37 -4.90 7.91
N SER A 544 -44.04 -4.27 6.77
CA SER A 544 -43.40 -4.94 5.63
C SER A 544 -41.87 -4.97 5.77
N ASP A 545 -41.20 -5.89 5.08
CA ASP A 545 -39.72 -5.96 5.04
C ASP A 545 -39.06 -4.67 4.56
N SER A 546 -39.76 -3.87 3.74
CA SER A 546 -39.26 -2.57 3.30
C SER A 546 -39.24 -1.53 4.43
N VAL A 547 -40.24 -1.56 5.32
CA VAL A 547 -40.33 -0.69 6.49
C VAL A 547 -39.30 -1.10 7.54
N LEU A 548 -39.11 -2.41 7.75
CA LEU A 548 -38.06 -2.94 8.61
C LEU A 548 -36.67 -2.42 8.21
N ARG A 549 -36.28 -2.60 6.94
CA ARG A 549 -34.96 -2.16 6.44
C ARG A 549 -34.72 -0.65 6.61
N ARG A 550 -35.77 0.17 6.49
CA ARG A 550 -35.67 1.62 6.68
C ARG A 550 -35.42 1.97 8.15
N LEU A 551 -36.18 1.37 9.05
CA LEU A 551 -36.06 1.61 10.50
C LEU A 551 -34.76 1.02 11.07
N GLU A 552 -34.28 -0.12 10.56
CA GLU A 552 -32.96 -0.65 10.92
C GLU A 552 -31.84 0.30 10.52
N ARG A 553 -31.91 0.90 9.33
CA ARG A 553 -30.93 1.90 8.89
C ARG A 553 -30.92 3.16 9.76
N GLU A 554 -32.07 3.60 10.26
CA GLU A 554 -32.14 4.71 11.22
C GLU A 554 -31.50 4.34 12.57
N LEU A 555 -31.72 3.13 13.06
CA LEU A 555 -31.07 2.63 14.28
C LEU A 555 -29.55 2.50 14.12
N ASP A 556 -29.07 2.08 12.95
CA ASP A 556 -27.63 1.96 12.65
C ASP A 556 -26.93 3.32 12.66
N LEU A 557 -27.58 4.36 12.13
CA LEU A 557 -27.07 5.73 12.14
C LEU A 557 -26.94 6.28 13.56
N ASN A 558 -27.91 6.01 14.43
CA ASN A 558 -27.87 6.42 15.84
C ASN A 558 -26.84 5.64 16.67
N GLU A 559 -26.38 4.47 16.21
CA GLU A 559 -25.31 3.70 16.86
C GLU A 559 -23.91 4.26 16.52
N THR A 560 -23.79 5.05 15.44
CA THR A 560 -22.51 5.57 14.93
C THR A 560 -22.21 7.02 15.32
N THR A 561 -23.20 7.78 15.78
CA THR A 561 -23.09 9.13 16.37
C THR A 561 -22.97 9.07 17.89
#